data_AF-A0A7R9UH60-F1
#
_entry.id   AF-A0A7R9UH60-F1
#
_cell.length_a   1.000
_cell.length_b   1.000
_cell.length_c   1.000
_cell.angle_alpha   90.00
_cell.angle_beta   90.00
_cell.angle_gamma   90.00
#
_symmetry.space_group_name_H-M   'P 1'
#
loop_
_entity.id
_entity.type
_entity.pdbx_description
1 polymer ?
#
loop_
_entity_poly.entity_id
_entity_poly.type
_entity_poly.pdbx_seq_one_letter_code
_entity_poly.pdbx_strand_id
1 'polypeptide(L)'
;VVDFVVRLCAVSAEELLDGAGARIFSLQKIVEVAQLNMGRIRLVWARIWTVLGAHFAAVGCHPHLGVGMYAIDALRQLANTFLERDEHALYAFQAAFLRPFETVLHAHPAAQMRELILSCALAIVQRKGDALRSGWVAIFNLLAAAAMDAEVSIVELGWGVCSQIIAPPPTGHLSSVCAGSAYVHAVACVRAYAAQ
;
A
#
# COMPACT_ATOMS: atom_id res chain seq x y z
N VAL A 1 -23.96 -6.04 0.96
CA VAL A 1 -22.63 -5.99 0.28
C VAL A 1 -21.48 -6.16 1.26
N VAL A 2 -21.42 -5.39 2.35
CA VAL A 2 -20.35 -5.54 3.36
C VAL A 2 -20.35 -6.96 3.93
N ASP A 3 -21.51 -7.50 4.32
CA ASP A 3 -21.59 -8.88 4.85
C ASP A 3 -21.11 -9.94 3.86
N PHE A 4 -21.39 -9.75 2.57
CA PHE A 4 -20.89 -10.62 1.50
C PHE A 4 -19.36 -10.57 1.45
N VAL A 5 -18.76 -9.37 1.50
CA VAL A 5 -17.30 -9.20 1.51
C VAL A 5 -16.68 -9.85 2.75
N VAL A 6 -17.29 -9.69 3.93
CA VAL A 6 -16.84 -10.35 5.17
C VAL A 6 -16.81 -11.86 5.01
N ARG A 7 -17.89 -12.46 4.48
CA ARG A 7 -17.96 -13.91 4.26
C ARG A 7 -16.97 -14.39 3.20
N LEU A 8 -16.79 -13.63 2.12
CA LEU A 8 -15.82 -13.96 1.08
C LEU A 8 -14.38 -13.93 1.61
N CYS A 9 -14.03 -12.94 2.44
CA CYS A 9 -12.73 -12.89 3.12
C CYS A 9 -12.52 -14.08 4.06
N ALA A 10 -13.56 -14.49 4.81
CA ALA A 10 -13.48 -15.67 5.66
C ALA A 10 -13.20 -16.96 4.85
N VAL A 11 -13.94 -17.17 3.75
CA VAL A 11 -13.72 -18.31 2.85
C VAL A 11 -12.31 -18.26 2.24
N SER A 12 -11.86 -17.09 1.79
CA SER A 12 -10.50 -16.92 1.30
C SER A 12 -9.45 -17.22 2.36
N ALA A 13 -9.68 -16.89 3.63
CA ALA A 13 -8.74 -17.22 4.70
C ALA A 13 -8.67 -18.74 4.92
N GLU A 14 -9.82 -19.42 4.92
CA GLU A 14 -9.90 -20.88 5.04
C GLU A 14 -9.19 -21.59 3.88
N GLU A 15 -9.40 -21.15 2.63
CA GLU A 15 -8.74 -21.70 1.44
C GLU A 15 -7.20 -21.60 1.47
N LEU A 16 -6.67 -20.59 2.18
CA LEU A 16 -5.24 -20.33 2.29
C LEU A 16 -4.57 -21.13 3.42
N LEU A 17 -5.33 -21.62 4.40
CA LEU A 17 -4.80 -22.42 5.52
C LEU A 17 -4.42 -23.86 5.12
N ASP A 18 -4.84 -24.34 3.95
CA ASP A 18 -4.59 -25.73 3.51
C ASP A 18 -3.09 -25.98 3.27
N GLY A 19 -2.46 -26.68 4.23
CA GLY A 19 -1.00 -26.75 4.41
C GLY A 19 -0.16 -27.28 3.23
N ALA A 20 -0.75 -27.92 2.22
CA ALA A 20 -0.04 -28.43 1.04
C ALA A 20 -0.50 -27.80 -0.29
N GLY A 21 -1.52 -26.93 -0.28
CA GLY A 21 -2.12 -26.43 -1.51
C GLY A 21 -3.00 -25.22 -1.27
N ALA A 22 -2.41 -24.14 -0.75
CA ALA A 22 -3.11 -22.86 -0.60
C ALA A 22 -3.78 -22.48 -1.92
N ARG A 23 -5.11 -22.38 -1.89
CA ARG A 23 -5.93 -22.06 -3.06
C ARG A 23 -6.22 -20.57 -3.06
N ILE A 24 -5.88 -19.89 -4.16
CA ILE A 24 -6.05 -18.44 -4.28
C ILE A 24 -7.34 -18.05 -5.00
N PHE A 25 -8.28 -18.97 -5.20
CA PHE A 25 -9.49 -18.71 -5.99
C PHE A 25 -10.36 -17.62 -5.34
N SER A 26 -10.69 -17.75 -4.06
CA SER A 26 -11.48 -16.73 -3.38
C SER A 26 -10.72 -15.41 -3.23
N LEU A 27 -9.39 -15.46 -3.13
CA LEU A 27 -8.54 -14.26 -3.17
C LEU A 27 -8.64 -13.54 -4.52
N GLN A 28 -8.60 -14.26 -5.64
CA GLN A 28 -8.84 -13.70 -6.98
C GLN A 28 -10.23 -13.05 -7.07
N LYS A 29 -11.26 -13.70 -6.52
CA LYS A 29 -12.61 -13.12 -6.46
C LYS A 29 -12.70 -11.88 -5.57
N ILE A 30 -11.92 -11.81 -4.51
CA ILE A 30 -11.81 -10.58 -3.70
C ILE A 30 -11.26 -9.42 -4.54
N VAL A 31 -10.27 -9.66 -5.40
CA VAL A 31 -9.73 -8.62 -6.31
C VAL A 31 -10.82 -8.11 -7.26
N GLU A 32 -11.56 -9.01 -7.91
CA GLU A 32 -12.68 -8.64 -8.80
C GLU A 32 -13.77 -7.85 -8.04
N VAL A 33 -14.14 -8.32 -6.84
CA VAL A 33 -15.13 -7.65 -5.98
C VAL A 33 -14.63 -6.26 -5.57
N ALA A 34 -13.35 -6.11 -5.24
CA ALA A 34 -12.77 -4.81 -4.92
C ALA A 34 -12.95 -3.84 -6.12
N GLN A 35 -12.52 -4.25 -7.31
CA GLN A 35 -12.62 -3.44 -8.54
C GLN A 35 -14.05 -3.00 -8.84
N LEU A 36 -15.01 -3.94 -8.81
CA LEU A 36 -16.41 -3.66 -9.11
C LEU A 36 -17.08 -2.72 -8.10
N ASN A 37 -16.55 -2.63 -6.87
CA ASN A 37 -17.15 -1.85 -5.80
C ASN A 37 -16.46 -0.50 -5.52
N MET A 38 -15.31 -0.20 -6.14
CA MET A 38 -14.62 1.09 -6.00
C MET A 38 -15.48 2.28 -6.43
N GLY A 39 -16.45 2.07 -7.34
CA GLY A 39 -17.40 3.08 -7.81
C GLY A 39 -18.50 3.47 -6.81
N ARG A 40 -18.67 2.75 -5.70
CA ARG A 40 -19.76 3.01 -4.75
C ARG A 40 -19.60 4.34 -4.03
N ILE A 41 -20.71 4.80 -3.43
CA ILE A 41 -20.73 5.94 -2.52
C ILE A 41 -19.67 5.74 -1.44
N ARG A 42 -18.91 6.80 -1.15
CA ARG A 42 -17.70 6.80 -0.32
C ARG A 42 -17.87 6.09 1.02
N LEU A 43 -18.96 6.34 1.75
CA LEU A 43 -19.24 5.70 3.04
C LEU A 43 -19.37 4.17 2.93
N VAL A 44 -20.00 3.69 1.86
CA VAL A 44 -20.15 2.25 1.62
C VAL A 44 -18.82 1.64 1.22
N TRP A 45 -18.09 2.31 0.32
CA TRP A 45 -16.75 1.88 -0.07
C TRP A 45 -15.80 1.79 1.13
N ALA A 46 -15.79 2.80 2.01
CA ALA A 46 -14.96 2.81 3.20
C ALA A 46 -15.18 1.56 4.07
N ARG A 47 -16.44 1.19 4.31
CA ARG A 47 -16.80 -0.02 5.07
C ARG A 47 -16.38 -1.32 4.39
N ILE A 48 -16.48 -1.38 3.05
CA ILE A 48 -15.98 -2.51 2.26
C ILE A 48 -14.46 -2.59 2.39
N TRP A 49 -13.77 -1.47 2.20
CA TRP A 49 -12.31 -1.40 2.21
C TRP A 49 -11.72 -1.71 3.58
N THR A 50 -12.37 -1.35 4.69
CA THR A 50 -11.93 -1.76 6.03
C THR A 50 -11.76 -3.28 6.13
N VAL A 51 -12.70 -4.04 5.55
CA VAL A 51 -12.63 -5.51 5.54
C VAL A 51 -11.56 -5.99 4.55
N LEU A 52 -11.58 -5.47 3.32
CA LEU A 52 -10.66 -5.89 2.27
C LEU A 52 -9.20 -5.57 2.58
N GLY A 53 -8.92 -4.35 3.05
CA GLY A 53 -7.58 -3.90 3.40
C GLY A 53 -6.98 -4.72 4.54
N ALA A 54 -7.77 -5.07 5.54
CA ALA A 54 -7.34 -5.98 6.61
C ALA A 54 -7.03 -7.38 6.07
N HIS A 55 -7.86 -7.90 5.16
CA HIS A 55 -7.61 -9.18 4.49
C HIS A 55 -6.33 -9.17 3.65
N PHE A 56 -6.13 -8.15 2.82
CA PHE A 56 -4.90 -8.00 2.03
C PHE A 56 -3.65 -7.89 2.90
N ALA A 57 -3.71 -7.18 4.04
CA ALA A 57 -2.60 -7.12 4.98
C ALA A 57 -2.28 -8.50 5.58
N ALA A 58 -3.31 -9.24 6.01
CA ALA A 58 -3.14 -10.58 6.56
C ALA A 58 -2.56 -11.57 5.54
N VAL A 59 -3.11 -11.59 4.32
CA VAL A 59 -2.63 -12.46 3.24
C VAL A 59 -1.25 -12.03 2.73
N GLY A 60 -0.94 -10.73 2.73
CA GLY A 60 0.40 -10.22 2.43
C GLY A 60 1.47 -10.77 3.37
N CYS A 61 1.10 -11.10 4.61
CA CYS A 61 1.95 -11.75 5.63
C CYS A 61 1.88 -13.28 5.61
N HIS A 62 1.32 -13.89 4.56
CA HIS A 62 1.15 -15.34 4.50
C HIS A 62 2.51 -16.08 4.49
N PRO A 63 2.67 -17.21 5.21
CA PRO A 63 3.95 -17.93 5.30
C PRO A 63 4.48 -18.41 3.95
N HIS A 64 3.58 -18.80 3.04
CA HIS A 64 3.95 -19.11 1.65
C HIS A 64 4.16 -17.80 0.87
N LEU A 65 5.43 -17.47 0.60
CA LEU A 65 5.83 -16.21 -0.02
C LEU A 65 5.07 -15.90 -1.32
N GLY A 66 4.84 -16.91 -2.18
CA GLY A 66 4.11 -16.72 -3.44
C GLY A 66 2.66 -16.22 -3.26
N VAL A 67 2.00 -16.58 -2.16
CA VAL A 67 0.64 -16.10 -1.83
C VAL A 67 0.69 -14.64 -1.42
N GLY A 68 1.63 -14.29 -0.53
CA GLY A 68 1.83 -12.91 -0.11
C GLY A 68 2.20 -11.99 -1.28
N MET A 69 3.09 -12.45 -2.16
CA MET A 69 3.52 -11.67 -3.33
C MET A 69 2.35 -11.45 -4.30
N TYR A 70 1.50 -12.46 -4.49
CA TYR A 70 0.26 -12.31 -5.27
C TYR A 70 -0.66 -11.25 -4.65
N ALA A 71 -0.86 -11.28 -3.33
CA ALA A 71 -1.70 -10.31 -2.64
C ALA A 71 -1.17 -8.87 -2.74
N ILE A 72 0.15 -8.67 -2.61
CA ILE A 72 0.79 -7.37 -2.77
C ILE A 72 0.70 -6.86 -4.21
N ASP A 73 0.92 -7.74 -5.19
CA ASP A 73 0.76 -7.38 -6.61
C ASP A 73 -0.68 -6.98 -6.95
N ALA A 74 -1.66 -7.77 -6.48
CA ALA A 74 -3.07 -7.46 -6.63
C ALA A 74 -3.42 -6.12 -5.96
N LEU A 75 -2.94 -5.87 -4.73
CA LEU A 75 -3.13 -4.60 -4.04
C LEU A 75 -2.55 -3.42 -4.84
N ARG A 76 -1.37 -3.59 -5.46
CA ARG A 76 -0.77 -2.57 -6.35
C ARG A 76 -1.64 -2.30 -7.57
N GLN A 77 -2.19 -3.33 -8.21
CA GLN A 77 -3.09 -3.15 -9.35
C GLN A 77 -4.37 -2.40 -8.96
N LEU A 78 -4.95 -2.74 -7.80
CA LEU A 78 -6.09 -2.02 -7.24
C LEU A 78 -5.73 -0.57 -6.90
N ALA A 79 -4.55 -0.31 -6.33
CA ALA A 79 -4.06 1.03 -6.03
C ALA A 79 -3.93 1.88 -7.30
N ASN A 80 -3.36 1.34 -8.39
CA ASN A 80 -3.23 2.05 -9.65
C ASN A 80 -4.59 2.52 -10.18
N THR A 81 -5.62 1.69 -10.04
CA THR A 81 -7.00 2.01 -10.46
C THR A 81 -7.66 3.00 -9.49
N PHE A 82 -7.48 2.81 -8.19
CA PHE A 82 -8.11 3.65 -7.17
C PHE A 82 -7.56 5.08 -7.17
N LEU A 83 -6.25 5.23 -7.36
CA LEU A 83 -5.55 6.51 -7.35
C LEU A 83 -5.78 7.36 -8.61
N GLU A 84 -6.45 6.83 -9.64
CA GLU A 84 -6.94 7.62 -10.78
C GLU A 84 -8.13 8.51 -10.42
N ARG A 85 -8.76 8.26 -9.27
CA ARG A 85 -9.93 9.00 -8.82
C ARG A 85 -9.48 10.17 -7.97
N ASP A 86 -10.08 11.33 -8.23
CA ASP A 86 -9.85 12.51 -7.40
C ASP A 86 -10.30 12.30 -5.95
N GLU A 87 -9.41 12.66 -5.03
CA GLU A 87 -9.70 12.67 -3.61
C GLU A 87 -10.09 14.08 -3.13
N HIS A 88 -11.29 14.25 -2.60
CA HIS A 88 -11.68 15.54 -2.03
C HIS A 88 -10.92 15.83 -0.73
N ALA A 89 -10.49 17.07 -0.51
CA ALA A 89 -9.57 17.49 0.56
C ALA A 89 -10.01 17.19 2.01
N LEU A 90 -11.28 16.85 2.23
CA LEU A 90 -11.82 16.52 3.56
C LEU A 90 -11.72 15.02 3.90
N TYR A 91 -11.08 14.23 3.04
CA TYR A 91 -11.03 12.78 3.17
C TYR A 91 -9.61 12.25 2.94
N ALA A 92 -9.25 11.20 3.67
CA ALA A 92 -7.94 10.54 3.60
C ALA A 92 -8.06 9.09 3.09
N PHE A 93 -8.77 8.90 1.98
CA PHE A 93 -9.02 7.58 1.40
C PHE A 93 -7.79 6.99 0.73
N GLN A 94 -6.96 7.80 0.05
CA GLN A 94 -5.72 7.32 -0.54
C GLN A 94 -4.77 6.80 0.54
N ALA A 95 -4.64 7.51 1.67
CA ALA A 95 -3.87 7.05 2.82
C ALA A 95 -4.40 5.71 3.37
N ALA A 96 -5.72 5.63 3.63
CA ALA A 96 -6.35 4.40 4.11
C ALA A 96 -6.24 3.24 3.12
N PHE A 97 -6.24 3.53 1.82
CA PHE A 97 -6.07 2.54 0.76
C PHE A 97 -4.66 1.94 0.77
N LEU A 98 -3.64 2.77 0.95
CA LEU A 98 -2.24 2.34 0.89
C LEU A 98 -1.72 1.72 2.20
N ARG A 99 -2.43 1.89 3.32
CA ARG A 99 -2.07 1.36 4.65
C ARG A 99 -1.68 -0.14 4.69
N PRO A 100 -2.29 -1.06 3.91
CA PRO A 100 -1.88 -2.46 3.94
C PRO A 100 -0.41 -2.67 3.48
N PHE A 101 0.13 -1.84 2.57
CA PHE A 101 1.55 -1.91 2.20
C PHE A 101 2.45 -1.65 3.41
N GLU A 102 2.15 -0.61 4.19
CA GLU A 102 2.87 -0.27 5.42
C GLU A 102 2.80 -1.40 6.45
N THR A 103 1.62 -2.00 6.60
CA THR A 103 1.40 -3.11 7.54
C THR A 103 2.27 -4.31 7.20
N VAL A 104 2.33 -4.69 5.90
CA VAL A 104 3.11 -5.85 5.47
C VAL A 104 4.61 -5.55 5.49
N LEU A 105 5.03 -4.33 5.17
CA LEU A 105 6.44 -3.93 5.26
C LEU A 105 6.98 -4.12 6.68
N HIS A 106 6.22 -3.68 7.68
CA HIS A 106 6.62 -3.83 9.08
C HIS A 106 6.60 -5.27 9.58
N ALA A 107 5.63 -6.07 9.15
CA ALA A 107 5.39 -7.39 9.73
C ALA A 107 6.15 -8.52 9.03
N HIS A 108 6.49 -8.39 7.74
CA HIS A 108 7.00 -9.51 6.96
C HIS A 108 8.52 -9.73 7.16
N PRO A 109 8.96 -10.93 7.58
CA PRO A 109 10.36 -11.19 7.90
C PRO A 109 11.27 -11.27 6.66
N ALA A 110 10.75 -11.70 5.50
CA ALA A 110 11.53 -11.81 4.28
C ALA A 110 11.82 -10.44 3.63
N ALA A 111 13.10 -10.12 3.44
CA ALA A 111 13.55 -8.90 2.76
C ALA A 111 12.96 -8.76 1.35
N GLN A 112 12.87 -9.86 0.60
CA GLN A 112 12.27 -9.89 -0.74
C GLN A 112 10.82 -9.34 -0.78
N MET A 113 10.02 -9.57 0.28
CA MET A 113 8.68 -8.99 0.37
C MET A 113 8.74 -7.47 0.60
N ARG A 114 9.65 -7.04 1.48
CA ARG A 114 9.84 -5.62 1.79
C ARG A 114 10.35 -4.84 0.58
N GLU A 115 11.26 -5.43 -0.21
CA GLU A 115 11.69 -4.90 -1.51
C GLU A 115 10.55 -4.78 -2.51
N LEU A 116 9.69 -5.80 -2.61
CA LEU A 116 8.51 -5.78 -3.48
C LEU A 116 7.57 -4.62 -3.11
N ILE A 117 7.34 -4.40 -1.82
CA ILE A 117 6.49 -3.31 -1.33
C ILE A 117 7.08 -1.95 -1.67
N LEU A 118 8.37 -1.74 -1.44
CA LEU A 118 9.06 -0.49 -1.81
C LEU A 118 9.06 -0.25 -3.33
N SER A 119 9.20 -1.32 -4.12
CA SER A 119 9.05 -1.26 -5.57
C SER A 119 7.63 -0.88 -6.00
N CYS A 120 6.60 -1.34 -5.29
CA CYS A 120 5.22 -0.90 -5.52
C CYS A 120 5.05 0.59 -5.22
N ALA A 121 5.62 1.08 -4.12
CA ALA A 121 5.58 2.49 -3.76
C ALA A 121 6.28 3.37 -4.80
N LEU A 122 7.48 2.99 -5.24
CA LEU A 122 8.19 3.67 -6.32
C LEU A 122 7.34 3.76 -7.59
N ALA A 123 6.74 2.64 -8.01
CA ALA A 123 5.91 2.60 -9.20
C ALA A 123 4.62 3.42 -9.07
N ILE A 124 4.10 3.62 -7.86
CA ILE A 124 2.96 4.52 -7.59
C ILE A 124 3.42 5.97 -7.71
N VAL A 125 4.53 6.34 -7.06
CA VAL A 125 5.10 7.69 -7.11
C VAL A 125 5.40 8.11 -8.54
N GLN A 126 6.12 7.28 -9.30
CA GLN A 126 6.50 7.60 -10.69
C GLN A 126 5.30 7.80 -11.62
N ARG A 127 4.18 7.11 -11.37
CA ARG A 127 3.00 7.20 -12.23
C ARG A 127 1.99 8.24 -11.80
N LYS A 128 1.89 8.51 -10.49
CA LYS A 128 0.77 9.26 -9.89
C LYS A 128 1.21 10.34 -8.90
N GLY A 129 2.52 10.59 -8.72
CA GLY A 129 3.04 11.50 -7.70
C GLY A 129 2.32 12.85 -7.65
N ASP A 130 2.11 13.51 -8.78
CA ASP A 130 1.45 14.82 -8.79
C ASP A 130 -0.04 14.77 -8.44
N ALA A 131 -0.69 13.62 -8.62
CA ALA A 131 -2.10 13.40 -8.29
C ALA A 131 -2.31 12.84 -6.87
N LEU A 132 -1.24 12.45 -6.17
CA LEU A 132 -1.32 12.01 -4.79
C LEU A 132 -1.67 13.19 -3.87
N ARG A 133 -2.61 12.94 -2.95
CA ARG A 133 -3.08 13.88 -1.92
C ARG A 133 -2.78 13.29 -0.55
N SER A 134 -3.77 12.72 0.16
CA SER A 134 -3.51 12.02 1.42
C SER A 134 -2.62 10.79 1.23
N GLY A 135 -2.54 10.25 0.00
CA GLY A 135 -1.67 9.13 -0.33
C GLY A 135 -0.19 9.40 -0.02
N TRP A 136 0.25 10.66 -0.09
CA TRP A 136 1.61 11.04 0.32
C TRP A 136 1.92 10.71 1.78
N VAL A 137 0.93 10.83 2.68
CA VAL A 137 1.10 10.46 4.10
C VAL A 137 1.47 8.99 4.23
N ALA A 138 0.75 8.11 3.52
CA ALA A 138 1.04 6.68 3.54
C ALA A 138 2.39 6.34 2.87
N ILE A 139 2.75 7.01 1.77
CA ILE A 139 4.07 6.83 1.14
C ILE A 139 5.19 7.22 2.11
N PHE A 140 5.11 8.38 2.76
CA PHE A 140 6.16 8.79 3.70
C PHE A 140 6.21 7.94 4.97
N ASN A 141 5.08 7.44 5.48
CA ASN A 141 5.09 6.49 6.59
C ASN A 141 5.78 5.18 6.19
N LEU A 142 5.49 4.66 4.99
CA LEU A 142 6.14 3.48 4.43
C LEU A 142 7.65 3.67 4.31
N LEU A 143 8.10 4.82 3.79
CA LEU A 143 9.52 5.11 3.63
C LEU A 143 10.21 5.35 4.98
N ALA A 144 9.56 6.02 5.93
CA ALA A 144 10.08 6.17 7.29
C ALA A 144 10.21 4.82 8.00
N ALA A 145 9.31 3.87 7.76
CA ALA A 145 9.42 2.50 8.24
C ALA A 145 10.64 1.78 7.64
N ALA A 146 10.87 1.93 6.33
CA ALA A 146 12.07 1.38 5.67
C ALA A 146 13.37 2.01 6.19
N ALA A 147 13.33 3.28 6.59
CA ALA A 147 14.44 3.96 7.27
C ALA A 147 14.73 3.41 8.69
N MET A 148 13.98 2.43 9.18
CA MET A 148 14.23 1.76 10.46
C MET A 148 14.49 0.27 10.27
N ASP A 149 14.64 -0.21 9.02
CA ASP A 149 14.90 -1.61 8.72
C ASP A 149 16.31 -2.01 9.13
N ALA A 150 16.49 -3.27 9.53
CA ALA A 150 17.79 -3.82 9.88
C ALA A 150 18.64 -4.14 8.63
N GLU A 151 17.99 -4.40 7.49
CA GLU A 151 18.66 -4.72 6.23
C GLU A 151 19.04 -3.44 5.47
N VAL A 152 20.33 -3.20 5.28
CA VAL A 152 20.85 -2.01 4.59
C VAL A 152 20.28 -1.85 3.18
N SER A 153 20.06 -2.96 2.46
CA SER A 153 19.47 -2.90 1.11
C SER A 153 18.05 -2.32 1.09
N ILE A 154 17.25 -2.59 2.14
CA ILE A 154 15.90 -2.03 2.29
C ILE A 154 15.97 -0.53 2.58
N VAL A 155 16.91 -0.13 3.45
CA VAL A 155 17.16 1.29 3.74
C VAL A 155 17.55 2.02 2.46
N GLU A 156 18.54 1.52 1.72
CA GLU A 156 19.03 2.15 0.48
C GLU A 156 17.93 2.25 -0.57
N LEU A 157 17.11 1.20 -0.73
CA LEU A 157 15.98 1.22 -1.64
C LEU A 157 14.96 2.28 -1.25
N GLY A 158 14.58 2.35 0.03
CA GLY A 158 13.65 3.35 0.52
C GLY A 158 14.19 4.78 0.40
N TRP A 159 15.48 4.99 0.65
CA TRP A 159 16.14 6.27 0.41
C TRP A 159 16.14 6.63 -1.09
N GLY A 160 16.36 5.66 -1.97
CA GLY A 160 16.27 5.84 -3.42
C GLY A 160 14.90 6.37 -3.86
N VAL A 161 13.81 5.92 -3.22
CA VAL A 161 12.46 6.46 -3.47
C VAL A 161 12.30 7.85 -2.84
N CYS A 162 12.71 8.03 -1.58
CA CYS A 162 12.59 9.31 -0.87
C CYS A 162 13.35 10.44 -1.59
N SER A 163 14.58 10.17 -2.03
CA SER A 163 15.43 11.12 -2.76
C SER A 163 14.83 11.53 -4.10
N GLN A 164 14.17 10.61 -4.82
CA GLN A 164 13.43 10.94 -6.04
C GLN A 164 12.26 11.88 -5.75
N ILE A 165 11.51 11.67 -4.66
CA ILE A 165 10.36 12.52 -4.32
C ILE A 165 10.81 13.95 -4.00
N ILE A 166 11.90 14.12 -3.24
CA ILE A 166 12.39 15.44 -2.80
C ILE A 166 13.33 16.11 -3.82
N ALA A 167 13.63 15.45 -4.93
CA ALA A 167 14.46 16.01 -5.99
C ALA A 167 13.87 17.33 -6.54
N PRO A 168 14.70 18.20 -7.12
CA PRO A 168 14.20 19.39 -7.79
C PRO A 168 13.33 19.02 -9.01
N PRO A 169 12.41 19.91 -9.44
CA PRO A 169 11.68 19.76 -10.70
C PRO A 169 12.65 19.60 -11.89
N PRO A 170 12.27 18.85 -12.93
CA PRO A 170 10.94 18.31 -13.20
C PRO A 170 10.71 16.88 -12.66
N THR A 171 11.69 16.25 -12.03
CA THR A 171 11.61 14.82 -11.66
C THR A 171 11.07 14.57 -10.25
N GLY A 172 11.18 15.55 -9.35
CA GLY A 172 10.64 15.42 -8.00
C GLY A 172 9.21 15.94 -7.85
N HIS A 173 8.57 15.51 -6.77
CA HIS A 173 7.17 15.79 -6.46
C HIS A 173 6.99 16.68 -5.22
N LEU A 174 8.05 17.34 -4.76
CA LEU A 174 8.03 18.15 -3.55
C LEU A 174 6.94 19.24 -3.57
N SER A 175 6.67 19.85 -4.73
CA SER A 175 5.58 20.83 -4.89
C SER A 175 4.21 20.23 -4.58
N SER A 176 3.94 18.99 -5.01
CA SER A 176 2.70 18.27 -4.72
C SER A 176 2.61 17.92 -3.23
N VAL A 177 3.72 17.45 -2.63
CA VAL A 177 3.81 17.15 -1.20
C VAL A 177 3.53 18.37 -0.33
N CYS A 178 4.11 19.53 -0.69
CA CYS A 178 3.96 20.79 0.03
C CYS A 178 2.57 21.41 -0.13
N ALA A 179 1.86 21.13 -1.23
CA ALA A 179 0.48 21.58 -1.42
C ALA A 179 -0.52 20.85 -0.51
N GLY A 180 -0.14 19.68 0.03
CA GLY A 180 -0.98 18.86 0.91
C GLY A 180 -0.54 18.88 2.38
N SER A 181 -1.12 17.98 3.17
CA SER A 181 -0.80 17.80 4.60
C SER A 181 0.41 16.89 4.85
N ALA A 182 1.12 16.49 3.80
CA ALA A 182 2.17 15.47 3.89
C ALA A 182 3.57 16.05 4.18
N TYR A 183 3.76 17.37 4.12
CA TYR A 183 5.06 18.02 4.37
C TYR A 183 5.71 17.59 5.69
N VAL A 184 4.94 17.53 6.79
CA VAL A 184 5.46 17.10 8.10
C VAL A 184 5.97 15.64 8.06
N HIS A 185 5.29 14.77 7.31
CA HIS A 185 5.69 13.38 7.14
C HIS A 185 6.95 13.26 6.27
N ALA A 186 7.07 14.11 5.24
CA ALA A 186 8.28 14.20 4.43
C ALA A 186 9.51 14.60 5.27
N VAL A 187 9.37 15.64 6.10
CA VAL A 187 10.44 16.08 7.01
C VAL A 187 10.81 14.97 7.99
N ALA A 188 9.82 14.30 8.60
CA ALA A 188 10.06 13.18 9.51
C ALA A 188 10.80 12.02 8.81
N CYS A 189 10.38 11.66 7.60
CA CYS A 189 11.00 10.61 6.78
C CYS A 189 12.45 10.94 6.44
N VAL A 190 12.73 12.16 5.93
CA VAL A 190 14.10 12.59 5.62
C VAL A 190 14.98 12.59 6.88
N ARG A 191 14.42 13.00 8.02
CA ARG A 191 15.16 13.00 9.29
C ARG A 191 15.48 11.58 9.78
N ALA A 192 14.61 10.60 9.51
CA ALA A 192 14.87 9.19 9.83
C ALA A 192 16.07 8.66 9.03
N TYR A 193 16.14 8.97 7.73
CA TYR A 193 17.29 8.59 6.90
C TYR A 193 18.58 9.34 7.25
N ALA A 194 18.50 10.60 7.68
CA ALA A 194 19.67 11.36 8.09
C ALA A 194 20.26 10.93 9.46
N ALA A 195 19.54 10.11 10.23
CA ALA A 195 19.96 9.61 11.54
C ALA A 195 20.64 8.24 11.49
N GLN A 196 20.72 7.62 10.30
CA GLN A 196 21.48 6.39 10.05
C GLN A 196 22.96 6.68 9.83
#